data_AF-A0A1W1UII8-F1
#
_entry.id   AF-A0A1W1UII8-F1
#
_cell.length_a   1.000
_cell.length_b   1.000
_cell.length_c   1.000
_cell.angle_alpha   90.00
_cell.angle_beta   90.00
_cell.angle_gamma   90.00
#
_symmetry.space_group_name_H-M   'P 1'
#
loop_
_entity.id
_entity.type
_entity.pdbx_description
1 polymer ?
#
loop_
_entity_poly.entity_id
_entity_poly.type
_entity_poly.pdbx_seq_one_letter_code
_entity_poly.pdbx_strand_id
1 'polypeptide(L)'
;MNNFTDYLTPINANIISIVLILSIVVLIKKSYKKTSKITTDEFKENLTPAEISSLVFGNMKYVKSITSTLFYLSQKGNIKLNVLEKDFSIDFLNTKNLNASEKYLLDFFKSTKKLNLNSKDLLKERKSAPDDFNKAMQKYFDLVENSLFEKKLKKKNDVKNPTFIILISLMYLIVSILLAYNKGFLALLIIPLSLILAFNEAKKIFEKTPQGERIQTKYFNMIENFENGKLNINSINQEDLLNLIALGAKNEKLELLLKSNSTIDYKTYKTVFDCNNLIFADKKSR
;
A
#
# COMPACT_ATOMS: atom_id res chain seq x y z
N MET A 1 -4.91 55.35 -6.22
CA MET A 1 -4.95 53.91 -6.53
C MET A 1 -4.31 53.74 -7.90
N ASN A 2 -3.03 53.35 -7.93
CA ASN A 2 -2.35 53.09 -9.20
C ASN A 2 -2.85 51.76 -9.72
N ASN A 3 -3.49 51.78 -10.89
CA ASN A 3 -3.99 50.58 -11.51
C ASN A 3 -2.79 49.70 -11.91
N PHE A 4 -2.75 48.48 -11.41
CA PHE A 4 -1.74 47.48 -11.75
C PHE A 4 -1.65 47.23 -13.27
N THR A 5 -2.68 47.63 -14.02
CA THR A 5 -2.77 47.57 -15.48
C THR A 5 -1.87 48.57 -16.20
N ASP A 6 -1.50 49.70 -15.58
CA ASP A 6 -0.70 50.74 -16.24
C ASP A 6 0.77 50.33 -16.43
N TYR A 7 1.21 49.25 -15.76
CA TYR A 7 2.55 48.68 -15.88
C TYR A 7 2.64 47.50 -16.86
N LEU A 8 1.52 47.07 -17.44
CA LEU A 8 1.48 46.04 -18.49
C LEU A 8 1.58 46.69 -19.88
N THR A 9 2.76 47.24 -20.19
CA THR A 9 3.07 47.66 -21.57
C THR A 9 3.05 46.43 -22.50
N PRO A 10 2.71 46.59 -23.79
CA PRO A 10 2.65 45.47 -24.75
C PRO A 10 3.97 44.66 -24.85
N ILE A 11 5.11 45.28 -24.53
CA ILE A 11 6.42 44.62 -24.45
C ILE A 11 6.46 43.64 -23.27
N ASN A 12 5.95 44.02 -22.10
CA ASN A 12 5.87 43.14 -20.93
C ASN A 12 4.89 41.98 -21.16
N ALA A 13 3.77 42.21 -21.85
CA ALA A 13 2.80 41.16 -22.17
C ALA A 13 3.36 40.11 -23.17
N ASN A 14 4.15 40.54 -24.15
CA ASN A 14 4.81 39.64 -25.10
C ASN A 14 5.93 38.82 -24.43
N ILE A 15 6.73 39.44 -23.55
CA ILE A 15 7.75 38.73 -22.77
C ILE A 15 7.11 37.70 -21.86
N ILE A 16 6.03 38.06 -21.15
CA ILE A 16 5.26 37.12 -20.31
C ILE A 16 4.74 35.96 -21.17
N SER A 17 4.18 36.23 -22.35
CA SER A 17 3.68 35.19 -23.25
C SER A 17 4.77 34.25 -23.77
N ILE A 18 5.94 34.77 -24.14
CA ILE A 18 7.09 33.97 -24.58
C ILE A 18 7.63 33.10 -23.44
N VAL A 19 7.74 33.66 -22.23
CA VAL A 19 8.14 32.90 -21.05
C VAL A 19 7.14 31.79 -20.77
N LEU A 20 5.84 32.08 -20.83
CA LEU A 20 4.76 31.08 -20.69
C LEU A 20 4.93 29.93 -21.71
N ILE A 21 5.09 30.25 -23.00
CA ILE A 21 5.26 29.26 -24.07
C ILE A 21 6.50 28.39 -23.84
N LEU A 22 7.64 29.00 -23.46
CA LEU A 22 8.87 28.26 -23.16
C LEU A 22 8.70 27.32 -21.97
N SER A 23 8.03 27.75 -20.90
CA SER A 23 7.75 26.87 -19.76
C SER A 23 6.78 25.74 -20.10
N ILE A 24 5.79 25.96 -20.97
CA ILE A 24 4.91 24.90 -21.50
C ILE A 24 5.73 23.86 -22.28
N VAL A 25 6.62 24.30 -23.17
CA VAL A 25 7.49 23.40 -23.95
C VAL A 25 8.41 22.58 -23.04
N VAL A 26 8.99 23.20 -22.01
CA VAL A 26 9.85 22.50 -21.03
C VAL A 26 9.04 21.49 -20.20
N LEU A 27 7.84 21.85 -19.75
CA LEU A 27 6.94 20.96 -18.99
C LEU A 27 6.46 19.77 -19.84
N ILE A 28 6.06 20.01 -21.09
CA ILE A 28 5.68 18.97 -22.05
C ILE A 28 6.87 18.03 -22.28
N LYS A 29 8.06 18.57 -22.57
CA LYS A 29 9.27 17.75 -22.82
C LYS A 29 9.69 16.91 -21.61
N LYS A 30 9.52 17.43 -20.38
CA LYS A 30 9.75 16.66 -19.14
C LYS A 30 8.67 15.59 -18.90
N SER A 31 7.41 15.88 -19.21
CA SER A 31 6.29 14.92 -19.10
C SER A 31 6.45 13.73 -20.05
N TYR A 32 6.88 13.97 -21.29
CA TYR A 32 7.14 12.91 -22.27
C TYR A 32 8.40 12.08 -21.98
N LYS A 33 9.38 12.59 -21.20
CA LYS A 33 10.65 11.88 -20.95
C LYS A 33 10.56 10.76 -19.90
N LYS A 34 9.37 10.33 -19.50
CA LYS A 34 9.20 9.30 -18.45
C LYS A 34 8.11 8.27 -18.74
N THR A 35 8.05 7.81 -19.99
CA THR A 35 7.41 6.54 -20.35
C THR A 35 8.45 5.58 -20.91
N SER A 36 9.56 5.40 -20.21
CA SER A 36 10.25 4.11 -20.29
C SER A 36 9.27 3.09 -19.74
N LYS A 37 8.59 2.36 -20.62
CA LYS A 37 7.94 1.09 -20.31
C LYS A 37 9.03 0.26 -19.63
N ILE A 38 9.01 0.24 -18.30
CA ILE A 38 9.67 -0.82 -17.55
C ILE A 38 8.80 -2.03 -17.90
N THR A 39 9.23 -2.77 -18.90
CA THR A 39 8.82 -4.15 -19.10
C THR A 39 9.15 -4.85 -17.80
N THR A 40 8.13 -5.00 -16.96
CA THR A 40 8.21 -5.83 -15.78
C THR A 40 8.34 -7.25 -16.31
N ASP A 41 9.58 -7.72 -16.39
CA ASP A 41 9.89 -9.14 -16.42
C ASP A 41 9.06 -9.83 -15.34
N GLU A 42 8.65 -11.07 -15.61
CA GLU A 42 7.86 -11.87 -14.68
C GLU A 42 8.54 -11.92 -13.32
N PHE A 43 8.07 -11.06 -12.40
CA PHE A 43 8.54 -11.01 -11.02
C PHE A 43 8.14 -12.31 -10.33
N LYS A 44 9.04 -13.30 -10.37
CA LYS A 44 9.13 -14.35 -9.34
C LYS A 44 9.80 -13.75 -8.11
N GLU A 45 9.14 -12.77 -7.50
CA GLU A 45 9.55 -12.35 -6.16
C GLU A 45 8.79 -13.18 -5.14
N ASN A 46 9.52 -13.84 -4.25
CA ASN A 46 8.97 -14.47 -3.07
C ASN A 46 8.47 -13.36 -2.14
N LEU A 47 7.18 -13.06 -2.24
CA LEU A 47 6.51 -12.09 -1.39
C LEU A 47 6.02 -12.76 -0.12
N THR A 48 6.22 -12.09 1.00
CA THR A 48 5.65 -12.52 2.26
C THR A 48 4.14 -12.31 2.28
N PRO A 49 3.38 -13.03 3.11
CA PRO A 49 1.94 -12.83 3.21
C PRO A 49 1.56 -11.39 3.60
N ALA A 50 2.41 -10.71 4.38
CA ALA A 50 2.23 -9.30 4.73
C ALA A 50 2.37 -8.37 3.51
N GLU A 51 3.39 -8.57 2.69
CA GLU A 51 3.62 -7.81 1.45
C GLU A 51 2.47 -8.01 0.46
N ILE A 52 2.00 -9.25 0.28
CA ILE A 52 0.87 -9.56 -0.60
C ILE A 52 -0.41 -8.85 -0.13
N SER A 53 -0.70 -8.91 1.18
CA SER A 53 -1.87 -8.25 1.75
C SER A 53 -1.81 -6.72 1.59
N SER A 54 -0.63 -6.12 1.81
CA SER A 54 -0.43 -4.66 1.64
C SER A 54 -0.52 -4.24 0.17
N LEU A 55 -0.01 -5.06 -0.76
CA LEU A 55 -0.13 -4.81 -2.20
C LEU A 55 -1.60 -4.76 -2.64
N VAL A 56 -2.44 -5.67 -2.13
CA VAL A 56 -3.84 -5.81 -2.54
C VAL A 56 -4.76 -4.82 -1.81
N PHE A 57 -4.62 -4.68 -0.49
CA PHE A 57 -5.57 -3.92 0.35
C PHE A 57 -5.02 -2.60 0.90
N GLY A 58 -3.76 -2.28 0.64
CA GLY A 58 -3.10 -1.08 1.17
C GLY A 58 -2.77 -1.21 2.66
N ASN A 59 -3.80 -1.18 3.52
CA ASN A 59 -3.66 -1.07 4.98
C ASN A 59 -4.86 -1.64 5.78
N MET A 60 -5.77 -2.48 5.25
CA MET A 60 -7.07 -2.71 5.94
C MET A 60 -7.38 -4.12 6.48
N LYS A 61 -6.47 -5.11 6.41
CA LYS A 61 -6.76 -6.47 6.91
C LYS A 61 -5.64 -7.05 7.78
N TYR A 62 -5.25 -6.28 8.80
CA TYR A 62 -4.12 -6.56 9.68
C TYR A 62 -4.19 -7.93 10.38
N VAL A 63 -5.36 -8.33 10.89
CA VAL A 63 -5.52 -9.56 11.67
C VAL A 63 -5.17 -10.80 10.84
N LYS A 64 -5.72 -10.90 9.63
CA LYS A 64 -5.49 -12.06 8.75
C LYS A 64 -4.07 -12.06 8.19
N SER A 65 -3.53 -10.90 7.87
CA SER A 65 -2.13 -10.74 7.45
C SER A 65 -1.14 -11.18 8.55
N ILE A 66 -1.34 -10.75 9.80
CA ILE A 66 -0.53 -11.17 10.95
C ILE A 66 -0.67 -12.68 11.19
N THR A 67 -1.90 -13.19 11.15
CA THR A 67 -2.18 -14.63 11.32
C THR A 67 -1.41 -15.47 10.31
N SER A 68 -1.48 -15.11 9.02
CA SER A 68 -0.72 -15.78 7.97
C SER A 68 0.80 -15.62 8.15
N THR A 69 1.26 -14.45 8.56
CA THR A 69 2.69 -14.19 8.83
C THR A 69 3.23 -15.08 9.96
N LEU A 70 2.45 -15.31 11.03
CA LEU A 70 2.86 -16.23 12.10
C LEU A 70 3.00 -17.66 11.59
N PHE A 71 2.04 -18.16 10.80
CA PHE A 71 2.15 -19.49 10.21
C PHE A 71 3.34 -19.59 9.24
N TYR A 72 3.57 -18.56 8.44
CA TYR A 72 4.71 -18.47 7.52
C TYR A 72 6.06 -18.56 8.26
N LEU A 73 6.22 -17.77 9.33
CA LEU A 73 7.44 -17.79 10.16
C LEU A 73 7.62 -19.13 10.88
N SER A 74 6.52 -19.80 11.24
CA SER A 74 6.58 -21.15 11.81
C SER A 74 7.04 -22.19 10.79
N GLN A 75 6.57 -22.10 9.55
CA GLN A 75 6.97 -23.01 8.46
C GLN A 75 8.44 -22.86 8.08
N LYS A 76 8.96 -21.62 8.10
CA LYS A 76 10.38 -21.34 7.88
C LYS A 76 11.28 -21.75 9.07
N GLY A 77 10.70 -22.19 10.19
CA GLY A 77 11.45 -22.58 11.39
C GLY A 77 12.07 -21.40 12.15
N ASN A 78 11.57 -20.17 11.94
CA ASN A 78 12.00 -18.99 12.70
C ASN A 78 11.35 -18.95 14.08
N ILE A 79 10.11 -19.42 14.17
CA ILE A 79 9.36 -19.58 15.42
C ILE A 79 8.76 -20.98 15.52
N LYS A 80 8.43 -21.39 16.74
CA LYS A 80 7.52 -22.52 16.97
C LYS A 80 6.20 -21.97 17.47
N LEU A 81 5.13 -22.17 16.71
CA LEU A 81 3.78 -21.76 17.08
C LEU A 81 3.06 -22.92 17.77
N ASN A 82 2.92 -22.87 19.09
CA ASN A 82 2.15 -23.87 19.84
C ASN A 82 0.74 -23.37 20.06
N VAL A 83 -0.24 -24.06 19.48
CA VAL A 83 -1.66 -23.66 19.55
C VAL A 83 -2.41 -24.55 20.53
N LEU A 84 -3.03 -23.92 21.53
CA LEU A 84 -3.91 -24.56 22.52
C LEU A 84 -5.38 -24.27 22.15
N GLU A 85 -6.33 -24.70 22.96
CA GLU A 85 -7.75 -24.60 22.61
C GLU A 85 -8.26 -23.14 22.46
N LYS A 86 -7.72 -22.20 23.25
CA LYS A 86 -8.13 -20.79 23.28
C LYS A 86 -6.95 -19.82 23.41
N ASP A 87 -5.75 -20.28 23.06
CA ASP A 87 -4.52 -19.52 23.22
C ASP A 87 -3.50 -20.01 22.19
N PHE A 88 -2.51 -19.17 21.89
CA PHE A 88 -1.31 -19.60 21.19
C PHE A 88 -0.09 -19.07 21.93
N SER A 89 1.02 -19.80 21.83
CA SER A 89 2.33 -19.33 22.28
C SER A 89 3.35 -19.42 21.16
N ILE A 90 4.30 -18.49 21.20
CA ILE A 90 5.40 -18.35 20.26
C ILE A 90 6.68 -18.63 21.03
N ASP A 91 7.40 -19.68 20.65
CA ASP A 91 8.80 -19.87 21.04
C ASP A 91 9.69 -19.32 19.92
N PHE A 92 10.63 -18.46 20.26
CA PHE A 92 11.54 -17.85 19.30
C PHE A 92 12.75 -18.76 19.05
N LEU A 93 12.95 -19.20 17.80
CA LEU A 93 14.02 -20.15 17.47
C LEU A 93 15.25 -19.44 16.88
N ASN A 94 15.07 -18.73 15.76
CA ASN A 94 16.16 -18.01 15.11
C ASN A 94 15.64 -16.85 14.26
N THR A 95 16.54 -15.92 13.93
CA THR A 95 16.25 -14.73 13.11
C THR A 95 16.96 -14.76 11.76
N LYS A 96 17.40 -15.93 11.30
CA LYS A 96 18.09 -16.08 10.01
C LYS A 96 17.09 -15.94 8.86
N ASN A 97 17.53 -15.33 7.75
CA ASN A 97 16.76 -15.17 6.50
C ASN A 97 15.41 -14.45 6.65
N LEU A 98 15.28 -13.59 7.67
CA LEU A 98 14.14 -12.71 7.84
C LEU A 98 14.38 -11.39 7.10
N ASN A 99 13.33 -10.89 6.45
CA ASN A 99 13.35 -9.52 5.94
C ASN A 99 13.25 -8.51 7.10
N ALA A 100 13.37 -7.22 6.78
CA ALA A 100 13.39 -6.17 7.80
C ALA A 100 12.07 -6.09 8.61
N SER A 101 10.92 -6.28 7.95
CA SER A 101 9.60 -6.22 8.61
C SER A 101 9.35 -7.43 9.50
N GLU A 102 9.66 -8.64 9.05
CA GLU A 102 9.57 -9.88 9.83
C GLU A 102 10.47 -9.84 11.06
N LYS A 103 11.73 -9.39 10.89
CA LYS A 103 12.66 -9.23 11.99
C LYS A 103 12.13 -8.23 13.02
N TYR A 104 11.61 -7.09 12.55
CA TYR A 104 11.02 -6.09 13.42
C TYR A 104 9.81 -6.63 14.20
N LEU A 105 8.93 -7.42 13.55
CA LEU A 105 7.79 -8.05 14.22
C LEU A 105 8.24 -9.01 15.32
N LEU A 106 9.24 -9.85 15.06
CA LEU A 106 9.77 -10.76 16.07
C LEU A 106 10.49 -10.02 17.20
N ASP A 107 11.25 -8.97 16.90
CA ASP A 107 11.92 -8.16 17.91
C ASP A 107 10.90 -7.43 18.80
N PHE A 108 9.79 -6.94 18.21
CA PHE A 108 8.65 -6.40 18.95
C PHE A 108 8.05 -7.45 19.90
N PHE A 109 7.74 -8.66 19.41
CA PHE A 109 7.24 -9.74 20.26
C PHE A 109 8.21 -10.15 21.38
N LYS A 110 9.51 -10.20 21.09
CA LYS A 110 10.55 -10.47 22.09
C LYS A 110 10.68 -9.38 23.14
N SER A 111 10.38 -8.14 22.77
CA SER A 111 10.42 -7.00 23.70
C SER A 111 9.35 -7.14 24.80
N THR A 112 8.18 -7.69 24.45
CA THR A 112 7.14 -8.05 25.42
C THR A 112 7.59 -9.21 26.31
N LYS A 113 8.22 -10.25 25.73
CA LYS A 113 8.73 -11.40 26.49
C LYS A 113 9.85 -12.14 25.76
N LYS A 114 10.98 -12.36 26.44
CA LYS A 114 12.23 -12.82 25.80
C LYS A 114 12.23 -14.27 25.28
N LEU A 115 11.44 -15.18 25.88
CA LEU A 115 11.54 -16.62 25.62
C LEU A 115 10.27 -17.24 25.05
N ASN A 116 9.14 -17.05 25.74
CA ASN A 116 7.84 -17.55 25.32
C ASN A 116 6.80 -16.46 25.51
N LEU A 117 6.14 -16.09 24.42
CA LEU A 117 5.08 -15.11 24.38
C LEU A 117 3.75 -15.79 24.07
N ASN A 118 2.75 -15.61 24.91
CA ASN A 118 1.39 -16.08 24.62
C ASN A 118 0.46 -14.94 24.15
N SER A 119 -0.73 -15.30 23.67
CA SER A 119 -1.71 -14.32 23.17
C SER A 119 -2.19 -13.36 24.26
N LYS A 120 -2.25 -13.82 25.52
CA LYS A 120 -2.67 -13.01 26.67
C LYS A 120 -1.62 -11.95 27.05
N ASP A 121 -0.34 -12.28 26.91
CA ASP A 121 0.77 -11.36 27.14
C ASP A 121 0.71 -10.20 26.13
N LEU A 122 0.49 -10.49 24.84
CA LEU A 122 0.27 -9.47 23.81
C LEU A 122 -0.97 -8.63 24.07
N LEU A 123 -2.08 -9.26 24.48
CA LEU A 123 -3.30 -8.54 24.83
C LEU A 123 -3.11 -7.63 26.05
N LYS A 124 -2.33 -8.08 27.04
CA LYS A 124 -1.99 -7.30 28.22
C LYS A 124 -1.16 -6.07 27.83
N GLU A 125 -0.13 -6.26 27.00
CA GLU A 125 0.73 -5.19 26.50
C GLU A 125 -0.07 -4.12 25.74
N ARG A 126 -0.96 -4.54 24.84
CA ARG A 126 -1.86 -3.62 24.14
C ARG A 126 -2.75 -2.83 25.11
N LYS A 127 -3.21 -3.46 26.18
CA LYS A 127 -4.10 -2.80 27.17
C LYS A 127 -3.32 -1.85 28.08
N SER A 128 -2.07 -2.16 28.43
CA SER A 128 -1.25 -1.31 29.29
C SER A 128 -0.68 -0.09 28.56
N ALA A 129 -0.26 -0.27 27.32
CA ALA A 129 0.37 0.79 26.51
C ALA A 129 -0.20 0.81 25.08
N PRO A 130 -1.47 1.20 24.90
CA PRO A 130 -2.16 1.11 23.61
C PRO A 130 -1.51 1.97 22.52
N ASP A 131 -1.05 3.18 22.86
CA ASP A 131 -0.44 4.09 21.89
C ASP A 131 0.91 3.56 21.39
N ASP A 132 1.75 3.05 22.29
CA ASP A 132 3.05 2.49 21.93
C ASP A 132 2.90 1.18 21.15
N PHE A 133 1.94 0.33 21.54
CA PHE A 133 1.58 -0.87 20.80
C PHE A 133 1.12 -0.54 19.37
N ASN A 134 0.21 0.44 19.23
CA ASN A 134 -0.30 0.87 17.92
C ASN A 134 0.82 1.50 17.07
N LYS A 135 1.69 2.33 17.66
CA LYS A 135 2.87 2.89 16.96
C LYS A 135 3.83 1.78 16.51
N ALA A 136 4.08 0.78 17.35
CA ALA A 136 4.94 -0.34 17.00
C ALA A 136 4.36 -1.15 15.83
N MET A 137 3.06 -1.44 15.87
CA MET A 137 2.37 -2.12 14.77
C MET A 137 2.31 -1.28 13.50
N GLN A 138 2.08 0.03 13.60
CA GLN A 138 2.14 0.93 12.45
C GLN A 138 3.52 0.90 11.80
N LYS A 139 4.59 0.97 12.60
CA LYS A 139 5.97 0.87 12.11
C LYS A 139 6.25 -0.45 11.42
N TYR A 140 5.70 -1.56 11.91
CA TYR A 140 5.77 -2.85 11.21
C TYR A 140 5.15 -2.77 9.81
N PHE A 141 3.95 -2.19 9.68
CA PHE A 141 3.30 -2.04 8.38
C PHE A 141 4.02 -1.06 7.46
N ASP A 142 4.56 0.03 7.99
CA ASP A 142 5.37 0.96 7.22
C ASP A 142 6.62 0.26 6.64
N LEU A 143 7.23 -0.67 7.39
CA LEU A 143 8.35 -1.48 6.89
C LEU A 143 7.92 -2.45 5.78
N VAL A 144 6.74 -3.07 5.90
CA VAL A 144 6.16 -3.90 4.83
C VAL A 144 5.88 -3.07 3.57
N GLU A 145 5.34 -1.87 3.74
CA GLU A 145 5.07 -0.99 2.60
C GLU A 145 6.38 -0.49 1.95
N ASN A 146 7.39 -0.18 2.76
CA ASN A 146 8.71 0.20 2.27
C ASN A 146 9.41 -0.92 1.50
N SER A 147 9.27 -2.18 1.91
CA SER A 147 9.85 -3.30 1.15
C SER A 147 9.21 -3.42 -0.24
N LEU A 148 7.89 -3.16 -0.37
CA LEU A 148 7.21 -3.09 -1.67
C LEU A 148 7.73 -1.92 -2.55
N PHE A 149 8.06 -0.78 -1.96
CA PHE A 149 8.68 0.34 -2.69
C PHE A 149 10.09 -0.01 -3.17
N GLU A 150 10.90 -0.65 -2.33
CA GLU A 150 12.27 -1.09 -2.67
C GLU A 150 12.26 -2.13 -3.80
N LYS A 151 11.30 -3.06 -3.76
CA LYS A 151 11.03 -4.06 -4.81
C LYS A 151 10.40 -3.46 -6.08
N LYS A 152 10.12 -2.15 -6.11
CA LYS A 152 9.44 -1.44 -7.21
C LYS A 152 8.05 -2.02 -7.55
N LEU A 153 7.41 -2.65 -6.57
CA LEU A 153 6.04 -3.18 -6.65
C LEU A 153 4.97 -2.17 -6.21
N LYS A 154 5.41 -1.04 -5.69
CA LYS A 154 4.58 0.12 -5.39
C LYS A 154 5.39 1.37 -5.74
N LYS A 155 4.73 2.45 -6.16
CA LYS A 155 5.38 3.76 -6.26
C LYS A 155 5.04 4.58 -5.03
N LYS A 156 6.04 5.20 -4.43
CA LYS A 156 5.76 6.30 -3.50
C LYS A 156 5.01 7.36 -4.31
N ASN A 157 3.80 7.70 -3.86
CA ASN A 157 3.09 8.85 -4.42
C ASN A 157 3.95 10.08 -4.14
N ASP A 158 4.69 10.52 -5.14
CA ASP A 158 5.52 11.72 -5.05
C ASP A 158 4.62 12.93 -5.28
N VAL A 159 3.79 13.23 -4.26
CA VAL A 159 2.76 14.28 -4.28
C VAL A 159 3.38 15.65 -4.63
N LYS A 160 4.67 15.84 -4.37
CA LYS A 160 5.39 17.11 -4.62
C LYS A 160 5.35 17.54 -6.09
N ASN A 161 5.51 16.61 -7.04
CA ASN A 161 5.57 16.96 -8.46
C ASN A 161 4.19 17.37 -9.03
N PRO A 162 3.11 16.59 -8.84
CA PRO A 162 1.79 16.98 -9.31
C PRO A 162 1.23 18.22 -8.60
N THR A 163 1.43 18.37 -7.28
CA THR A 163 0.98 19.56 -6.54
C THR A 163 1.67 20.83 -7.03
N PHE A 164 2.97 20.76 -7.35
CA PHE A 164 3.69 21.90 -7.95
C PHE A 164 3.16 22.25 -9.34
N ILE A 165 2.82 21.26 -10.17
CA ILE A 165 2.26 21.51 -11.51
C ILE A 165 0.82 22.06 -11.42
N ILE A 166 0.02 21.63 -10.44
CA ILE A 166 -1.30 22.23 -10.14
C ILE A 166 -1.14 23.68 -9.73
N LEU A 167 -0.19 23.99 -8.83
CA LEU A 167 0.09 25.37 -8.40
C LEU A 167 0.46 26.25 -9.60
N ILE A 168 1.35 25.75 -10.46
CA ILE A 168 1.71 26.42 -11.72
C ILE A 168 0.44 26.64 -12.56
N SER A 169 -0.35 25.60 -12.81
CA SER A 169 -1.57 25.70 -13.61
C SER A 169 -2.56 26.74 -13.08
N LEU A 170 -2.66 26.87 -11.75
CA LEU A 170 -3.48 27.89 -11.09
C LEU A 170 -2.94 29.32 -11.33
N MET A 171 -1.62 29.51 -11.29
CA MET A 171 -1.00 30.80 -11.65
C MET A 171 -1.25 31.16 -13.11
N TYR A 172 -1.19 30.19 -14.02
CA TYR A 172 -1.54 30.37 -15.43
C TYR A 172 -3.00 30.79 -15.62
N LEU A 173 -3.93 30.19 -14.87
CA LEU A 173 -5.34 30.56 -14.89
C LEU A 173 -5.53 32.03 -14.47
N ILE A 174 -4.90 32.46 -13.38
CA ILE A 174 -4.98 33.85 -12.87
C ILE A 174 -4.47 34.85 -13.92
N VAL A 175 -3.30 34.59 -14.52
CA VAL A 175 -2.74 35.45 -15.57
C VAL A 175 -3.65 35.51 -16.79
N SER A 176 -4.29 34.39 -17.14
CA SER A 176 -5.20 34.33 -18.29
C SER A 176 -6.51 35.08 -18.06
N ILE A 177 -7.05 35.05 -16.83
CA ILE A 177 -8.23 35.83 -16.46
C ILE A 177 -7.92 37.34 -16.55
N LEU A 178 -6.73 37.77 -16.09
CA LEU A 178 -6.27 39.15 -16.23
C LEU A 178 -6.10 39.57 -17.70
N LEU A 179 -5.57 38.69 -18.55
CA LEU A 179 -5.44 38.92 -19.99
C LEU A 179 -6.82 38.96 -20.69
N ALA A 180 -7.77 38.13 -20.29
CA ALA A 180 -9.14 38.13 -20.82
C ALA A 180 -9.86 39.45 -20.49
N TYR A 181 -9.68 39.96 -19.27
CA TYR A 181 -10.20 41.26 -18.85
C TYR A 181 -9.68 42.41 -19.72
N ASN A 182 -8.43 42.31 -20.18
CA ASN A 182 -7.79 43.25 -21.11
C ASN A 182 -8.04 42.93 -22.60
N LYS A 183 -9.02 42.09 -22.93
CA LYS A 183 -9.36 41.64 -24.30
C LYS A 183 -8.19 41.00 -25.07
N GLY A 184 -7.22 40.42 -24.35
CA GLY A 184 -6.10 39.71 -24.97
C GLY A 184 -6.55 38.37 -25.56
N PHE A 185 -6.42 38.22 -26.88
CA PHE A 185 -6.78 37.00 -27.61
C PHE A 185 -6.05 35.74 -27.07
N LEU A 186 -4.85 35.90 -26.52
CA LEU A 186 -4.07 34.84 -25.87
C LEU A 186 -4.81 34.15 -24.71
N ALA A 187 -5.71 34.84 -24.01
CA ALA A 187 -6.45 34.27 -22.90
C ALA A 187 -7.38 33.11 -23.32
N LEU A 188 -7.93 33.16 -24.54
CA LEU A 188 -8.80 32.11 -25.08
C LEU A 188 -8.09 30.77 -25.23
N LEU A 189 -6.76 30.78 -25.43
CA LEU A 189 -5.95 29.57 -25.56
C LEU A 189 -5.39 29.10 -24.20
N ILE A 190 -5.01 30.02 -23.31
CA ILE A 190 -4.31 29.66 -22.07
C ILE A 190 -5.28 29.14 -20.99
N ILE A 191 -6.52 29.65 -20.93
CA ILE A 191 -7.55 29.17 -19.98
C ILE A 191 -7.80 27.65 -20.14
N PRO A 192 -8.19 27.14 -21.33
CA PRO A 192 -8.43 25.70 -21.49
C PRO A 192 -7.16 24.87 -21.27
N LEU A 193 -5.98 25.37 -21.66
CA LEU A 193 -4.71 24.68 -21.44
C LEU A 193 -4.39 24.51 -19.95
N SER A 194 -4.61 25.56 -19.15
CA SER A 194 -4.38 25.55 -17.70
C SER A 194 -5.32 24.57 -16.98
N LEU A 195 -6.59 24.51 -17.41
CA LEU A 195 -7.57 23.57 -16.88
C LEU A 195 -7.23 22.12 -17.24
N ILE A 196 -6.82 21.85 -18.48
CA ILE A 196 -6.40 20.50 -18.93
C ILE A 196 -5.16 20.04 -18.14
N LEU A 197 -4.17 20.91 -17.93
CA LEU A 197 -2.98 20.60 -17.14
C LEU A 197 -3.33 20.30 -15.67
N ALA A 198 -4.13 21.17 -15.05
CA ALA A 198 -4.58 20.97 -13.67
C ALA A 198 -5.39 19.67 -13.52
N PHE A 199 -6.30 19.38 -14.46
CA PHE A 199 -7.12 18.17 -14.43
C PHE A 199 -6.28 16.90 -14.63
N ASN A 200 -5.36 16.89 -15.60
CA ASN A 200 -4.50 15.72 -15.86
C ASN A 200 -3.56 15.42 -14.69
N GLU A 201 -3.00 16.44 -14.04
CA GLU A 201 -2.12 16.24 -12.89
C GLU A 201 -2.89 15.93 -11.61
N ALA A 202 -4.07 16.53 -11.41
CA ALA A 202 -4.99 16.10 -10.35
C ALA A 202 -5.36 14.62 -10.54
N LYS A 203 -5.69 14.21 -11.77
CA LYS A 203 -5.93 12.81 -12.10
C LYS A 203 -4.74 11.92 -11.73
N LYS A 204 -3.49 12.36 -11.97
CA LYS A 204 -2.29 11.61 -11.53
C LYS A 204 -2.09 11.54 -10.01
N ILE A 205 -2.55 12.53 -9.24
CA ILE A 205 -2.58 12.46 -7.77
C ILE A 205 -3.58 11.42 -7.30
N PHE A 206 -4.74 11.35 -7.97
CA PHE A 206 -5.83 10.43 -7.62
C PHE A 206 -5.69 9.05 -8.25
N GLU A 207 -4.95 8.91 -9.34
CA GLU A 207 -4.52 7.65 -9.93
C GLU A 207 -3.52 7.02 -8.96
N LYS A 208 -4.03 6.20 -8.04
CA LYS A 208 -3.27 5.12 -7.42
C LYS A 208 -2.57 4.41 -8.58
N THR A 209 -1.26 4.54 -8.72
CA THR A 209 -0.50 3.88 -9.78
C THR A 209 0.22 2.71 -9.16
N PRO A 210 -0.35 1.49 -9.18
CA PRO A 210 0.37 0.32 -8.75
C PRO A 210 1.29 -0.06 -9.90
N GLN A 211 2.58 0.25 -9.79
CA GLN A 211 3.59 -0.52 -10.52
C GLN A 211 3.59 -1.94 -9.94
N GLY A 212 2.65 -2.76 -10.40
CA GLY A 212 2.26 -3.99 -9.71
C GLY A 212 0.85 -4.45 -10.04
N GLU A 213 0.07 -3.69 -10.83
CA GLU A 213 -1.29 -4.05 -11.27
C GLU A 213 -1.39 -5.50 -11.72
N ARG A 214 -0.47 -6.01 -12.54
CA ARG A 214 -0.53 -7.42 -12.98
C ARG A 214 -0.45 -8.42 -11.83
N ILE A 215 0.43 -8.18 -10.85
CA ILE A 215 0.62 -9.06 -9.68
C ILE A 215 -0.58 -8.91 -8.74
N GLN A 216 -1.03 -7.68 -8.51
CA GLN A 216 -2.22 -7.38 -7.73
C GLN A 216 -3.46 -8.05 -8.33
N THR A 217 -3.68 -7.92 -9.65
CA THR A 217 -4.74 -8.59 -10.41
C THR A 217 -4.59 -10.10 -10.34
N LYS A 218 -3.37 -10.66 -10.42
CA LYS A 218 -3.13 -12.10 -10.25
C LYS A 218 -3.62 -12.59 -8.88
N TYR A 219 -3.28 -11.90 -7.80
CA TYR A 219 -3.75 -12.26 -6.45
C TYR A 219 -5.25 -12.02 -6.26
N PHE A 220 -5.82 -10.97 -6.85
CA PHE A 220 -7.27 -10.77 -6.86
C PHE A 220 -7.99 -11.91 -7.57
N ASN A 221 -7.54 -12.27 -8.78
CA ASN A 221 -8.10 -13.37 -9.55
C ASN A 221 -7.94 -14.72 -8.83
N MET A 222 -6.83 -14.91 -8.10
CA MET A 222 -6.63 -16.10 -7.27
C MET A 222 -7.72 -16.21 -6.18
N ILE A 223 -7.98 -15.13 -5.44
CA ILE A 223 -9.06 -15.10 -4.42
C ILE A 223 -10.41 -15.34 -5.08
N GLU A 224 -10.71 -14.65 -6.18
CA GLU A 224 -11.99 -14.75 -6.87
C GLU A 224 -12.24 -16.17 -7.38
N ASN A 225 -11.24 -16.80 -8.00
CA ASN A 225 -11.33 -18.18 -8.47
C ASN A 225 -11.48 -19.16 -7.30
N PHE A 226 -10.81 -18.92 -6.17
CA PHE A 226 -10.97 -19.71 -4.95
C PHE A 226 -12.39 -19.63 -4.41
N GLU A 227 -12.92 -18.41 -4.23
CA GLU A 227 -14.24 -18.20 -3.65
C GLU A 227 -15.36 -18.74 -4.54
N ASN A 228 -15.18 -18.64 -5.86
CA ASN A 228 -16.10 -19.19 -6.86
C ASN A 228 -15.96 -20.69 -7.09
N GLY A 229 -15.07 -21.40 -6.37
CA GLY A 229 -14.89 -22.85 -6.49
C GLY A 229 -14.26 -23.29 -7.82
N LYS A 230 -13.59 -22.38 -8.53
CA LYS A 230 -12.89 -22.66 -9.80
C LYS A 230 -11.50 -23.25 -9.59
N LEU A 231 -10.96 -23.16 -8.37
CA LEU A 231 -9.68 -23.80 -8.00
C LEU A 231 -9.89 -25.19 -7.45
N ASN A 232 -9.08 -26.14 -7.93
CA ASN A 232 -9.02 -27.47 -7.35
C ASN A 232 -8.33 -27.40 -5.98
N ILE A 233 -9.08 -27.72 -4.92
CA ILE A 233 -8.64 -27.67 -3.52
C ILE A 233 -7.40 -28.53 -3.30
N ASN A 234 -7.31 -29.68 -3.98
CA ASN A 234 -6.21 -30.64 -3.83
C ASN A 234 -4.89 -30.17 -4.45
N SER A 235 -4.93 -29.16 -5.33
CA SER A 235 -3.72 -28.59 -5.95
C SER A 235 -3.17 -27.36 -5.21
N ILE A 236 -3.85 -26.90 -4.16
CA ILE A 236 -3.45 -25.71 -3.41
C ILE A 236 -2.30 -26.10 -2.48
N ASN A 237 -1.12 -25.54 -2.73
CA ASN A 237 0.03 -25.73 -1.86
C ASN A 237 -0.10 -24.88 -0.58
N GLN A 238 0.83 -25.10 0.36
CA GLN A 238 0.80 -24.42 1.65
C GLN A 238 1.04 -22.91 1.54
N GLU A 239 1.85 -22.45 0.58
CA GLU A 239 2.10 -21.04 0.33
C GLU A 239 0.84 -20.34 -0.21
N ASP A 240 0.12 -20.98 -1.13
CA ASP A 240 -1.15 -20.52 -1.66
C ASP A 240 -2.22 -20.41 -0.57
N LEU A 241 -2.27 -21.39 0.35
CA LEU A 241 -3.14 -21.33 1.53
C LEU A 241 -2.82 -20.10 2.39
N LEU A 242 -1.55 -19.86 2.71
CA LEU A 242 -1.13 -18.68 3.48
C LEU A 242 -1.48 -17.37 2.77
N ASN A 243 -1.31 -17.33 1.45
CA ASN A 243 -1.68 -16.19 0.63
C ASN A 243 -3.19 -15.95 0.66
N LEU A 244 -4.02 -16.98 0.52
CA LEU A 244 -5.48 -16.87 0.63
C LEU A 244 -5.92 -16.37 2.02
N ILE A 245 -5.27 -16.83 3.09
CA ILE A 245 -5.50 -16.31 4.44
C ILE A 245 -5.14 -14.82 4.50
N ALA A 246 -3.93 -14.44 4.08
CA ALA A 246 -3.46 -13.05 4.14
C ALA A 246 -4.27 -12.09 3.27
N LEU A 247 -4.78 -12.59 2.15
CA LEU A 247 -5.67 -11.88 1.24
C LEU A 247 -7.12 -11.80 1.76
N GLY A 248 -7.41 -12.53 2.83
CA GLY A 248 -8.68 -12.46 3.50
C GLY A 248 -9.82 -13.10 2.74
N ALA A 249 -9.58 -14.25 2.12
CA ALA A 249 -10.62 -15.12 1.59
C ALA A 249 -11.71 -15.41 2.64
N LYS A 250 -12.94 -15.66 2.16
CA LYS A 250 -14.10 -16.01 2.99
C LYS A 250 -13.83 -17.20 3.91
N ASN A 251 -14.24 -17.07 5.18
CA ASN A 251 -13.96 -18.06 6.22
C ASN A 251 -14.63 -19.41 5.92
N GLU A 252 -15.81 -19.40 5.31
CA GLU A 252 -16.54 -20.62 4.93
C GLU A 252 -15.75 -21.44 3.90
N LYS A 253 -15.07 -20.75 2.97
CA LYS A 253 -14.24 -21.38 1.93
C LYS A 253 -12.92 -21.86 2.49
N LEU A 254 -12.29 -21.06 3.37
CA LEU A 254 -11.09 -21.48 4.09
C LEU A 254 -11.35 -22.70 4.97
N GLU A 255 -12.51 -22.81 5.61
CA GLU A 255 -12.87 -23.98 6.42
C GLU A 255 -12.88 -25.27 5.60
N LEU A 256 -13.43 -25.25 4.38
CA LEU A 256 -13.43 -26.40 3.48
C LEU A 256 -12.00 -26.81 3.08
N LEU A 257 -11.16 -25.83 2.76
CA LEU A 257 -9.75 -26.05 2.40
C LEU A 257 -8.92 -26.58 3.59
N LEU A 258 -9.11 -26.02 4.78
CA LEU A 258 -8.37 -26.40 5.99
C LEU A 258 -8.83 -27.72 6.58
N LYS A 259 -10.05 -28.19 6.28
CA LYS A 259 -10.50 -29.55 6.61
C LYS A 259 -9.85 -30.62 5.75
N SER A 260 -9.41 -30.26 4.54
CA SER A 260 -8.81 -31.18 3.56
C SER A 260 -7.27 -31.11 3.52
N ASN A 261 -6.65 -30.11 4.17
CA ASN A 261 -5.20 -29.93 4.22
C ASN A 261 -4.63 -30.39 5.58
N SER A 262 -3.50 -31.12 5.55
CA SER A 262 -2.89 -31.72 6.74
C SER A 262 -1.88 -30.83 7.47
N THR A 263 -1.44 -29.71 6.88
CA THR A 263 -0.36 -28.89 7.46
C THR A 263 -0.83 -27.79 8.41
N ILE A 264 -2.00 -27.20 8.15
CA ILE A 264 -2.67 -26.26 9.06
C ILE A 264 -4.11 -26.74 9.15
N ASP A 265 -4.49 -27.33 10.30
CA ASP A 265 -5.87 -27.71 10.49
C ASP A 265 -6.76 -26.48 10.77
N TYR A 266 -8.07 -26.63 10.55
CA TYR A 266 -9.01 -25.55 10.74
C TYR A 266 -9.07 -25.05 12.19
N LYS A 267 -8.90 -25.93 13.18
CA LYS A 267 -8.96 -25.59 14.61
C LYS A 267 -7.80 -24.65 14.98
N THR A 268 -6.61 -24.97 14.54
CA THR A 268 -5.36 -24.23 14.71
C THR A 268 -5.48 -22.86 14.07
N TYR A 269 -5.90 -22.80 12.80
CA TYR A 269 -6.18 -21.54 12.12
C TYR A 269 -7.17 -20.68 12.91
N LYS A 270 -8.31 -21.27 13.29
CA LYS A 270 -9.39 -20.57 13.97
C LYS A 270 -8.94 -19.99 15.31
N THR A 271 -8.24 -20.77 16.14
CA THR A 271 -7.72 -20.27 17.42
C THR A 271 -6.77 -19.09 17.22
N VAL A 272 -5.80 -19.21 16.31
CA VAL A 272 -4.81 -18.14 16.09
C VAL A 272 -5.50 -16.89 15.53
N PHE A 273 -6.43 -17.06 14.58
CA PHE A 273 -7.21 -15.96 14.02
C PHE A 273 -8.05 -15.26 15.09
N ASP A 274 -8.80 -16.00 15.91
CA ASP A 274 -9.66 -15.45 16.96
C ASP A 274 -8.84 -14.72 18.03
N CYS A 275 -7.70 -15.29 18.45
CA CYS A 275 -6.77 -14.64 19.37
C CYS A 275 -6.21 -13.34 18.77
N ASN A 276 -5.76 -13.38 17.52
CA ASN A 276 -5.27 -12.18 16.83
C ASN A 276 -6.38 -11.15 16.61
N ASN A 277 -7.62 -11.56 16.37
CA ASN A 277 -8.76 -10.65 16.29
C ASN A 277 -8.99 -9.98 17.66
N LEU A 278 -8.82 -10.72 18.75
CA LEU A 278 -8.89 -10.16 20.09
C LEU A 278 -7.74 -9.18 20.39
N ILE A 279 -6.55 -9.47 19.91
CA ILE A 279 -5.36 -8.65 20.16
C ILE A 279 -5.29 -7.44 19.23
N PHE A 280 -5.63 -7.55 17.95
CA PHE A 280 -5.28 -6.55 16.93
C PHE A 280 -6.49 -5.87 16.28
N ALA A 281 -7.73 -6.35 16.47
CA ALA A 281 -8.91 -5.65 15.93
C ALA A 281 -9.11 -4.30 16.62
N ASP A 282 -9.50 -3.29 15.84
CA ASP A 282 -9.85 -1.98 16.36
C ASP A 282 -11.13 -2.06 17.21
N LYS A 283 -11.23 -1.25 18.27
CA LYS A 283 -12.40 -1.28 19.19
C LYS A 283 -13.72 -0.97 18.47
N LYS A 284 -13.67 -0.28 17.33
CA LYS A 284 -14.86 0.07 16.52
C LYS A 284 -15.42 -1.09 15.68
N SER A 285 -14.73 -2.23 15.61
CA SER A 285 -15.18 -3.41 14.87
C SER A 285 -15.68 -4.56 15.77
N ARG A 286 -15.99 -4.26 17.04
CA ARG A 286 -16.69 -5.14 17.97
C ARG A 286 -18.02 -4.52 18.34
#